data_AF-A0A4V1ZUB8-F1
#
_entry.id   AF-A0A4V1ZUB8-F1
#
_cell.length_a   1.000
_cell.length_b   1.000
_cell.length_c   1.000
_cell.angle_alpha   90.00
_cell.angle_beta   90.00
_cell.angle_gamma   90.00
#
_symmetry.space_group_name_H-M   'P 1'
#
loop_
_entity.id
_entity.type
_entity.pdbx_description
1 polymer ?
#
loop_
_entity_poly.entity_id
_entity_poly.type
_entity_poly.pdbx_seq_one_letter_code
_entity_poly.pdbx_strand_id
1 'polypeptide(L)'
;MPYDVPFRHQQALDPSALTTITTGLHALSRAIDDCRNAGINLEADAAVILLARHLGTLTKSMPDDAILRRRATESIAELQRFPALLTLAIRGVAYDAAAKDLFHADGR
;
A
#
# COMPACT_ATOMS: atom_id res chain seq x y z
N MET A 1 -22.67 7.02 -13.84
CA MET A 1 -21.38 7.09 -14.57
C MET A 1 -21.20 5.76 -15.27
N PRO A 2 -20.93 5.71 -16.59
CA PRO A 2 -20.68 4.43 -17.24
C PRO A 2 -19.36 3.90 -16.70
N TYR A 3 -19.38 2.69 -16.16
CA TYR A 3 -18.17 1.99 -15.73
C TYR A 3 -17.31 1.81 -16.97
N ASP A 4 -16.17 2.49 -17.03
CA ASP A 4 -15.30 2.49 -18.20
C ASP A 4 -14.47 1.19 -18.21
N VAL A 5 -15.18 0.09 -18.44
CA VAL A 5 -14.65 -1.27 -18.57
C VAL A 5 -13.51 -1.32 -19.60
N PRO A 6 -13.55 -0.60 -20.75
CA PRO A 6 -12.43 -0.55 -21.68
C PRO A 6 -11.18 0.11 -21.09
N PHE A 7 -11.34 1.17 -20.28
CA PHE A 7 -10.22 1.95 -19.77
C PHE A 7 -9.24 1.11 -18.93
N ARG A 8 -9.73 0.23 -18.06
CA ARG A 8 -8.83 -0.65 -17.27
C ARG A 8 -7.99 -1.56 -18.15
N HIS A 9 -8.56 -2.07 -19.25
CA HIS A 9 -7.85 -2.95 -20.18
C HIS A 9 -6.83 -2.16 -20.99
N GLN A 10 -7.17 -0.96 -21.45
CA GLN A 10 -6.22 -0.06 -22.13
C GLN A 10 -5.04 0.31 -21.23
N GLN A 11 -5.32 0.67 -19.98
CA GLN A 11 -4.30 1.01 -18.99
C GLN A 11 -3.42 -0.20 -18.62
N ALA A 12 -3.99 -1.41 -18.60
CA ALA A 12 -3.23 -2.64 -18.38
C ALA A 12 -2.33 -3.02 -19.57
N LEU A 13 -2.75 -2.70 -20.80
CA LEU A 13 -1.98 -2.94 -22.03
C LEU A 13 -0.83 -1.93 -22.20
N ASP A 14 -1.03 -0.68 -21.75
CA ASP A 14 0.01 0.36 -21.72
C ASP A 14 0.14 0.98 -20.31
N PRO A 15 0.83 0.29 -19.38
CA PRO A 15 1.01 0.77 -18.01
C PRO A 15 2.17 1.76 -17.88
N SER A 16 2.74 2.26 -18.99
CA SER A 16 3.95 3.10 -19.00
C SER A 16 3.80 4.41 -18.19
N ALA A 17 2.58 4.95 -18.11
CA ALA A 17 2.26 6.12 -17.31
C ALA A 17 2.20 5.84 -15.78
N LEU A 18 2.14 4.57 -15.38
CA LEU A 18 2.06 4.14 -13.97
C LEU A 18 3.47 3.95 -13.41
N THR A 19 4.18 5.05 -13.16
CA THR A 19 5.61 5.03 -12.81
C THR A 19 5.91 4.83 -11.33
N THR A 20 4.88 4.86 -10.47
CA THR A 20 5.04 4.73 -9.01
C THR A 20 4.17 3.62 -8.44
N ILE A 21 4.56 3.09 -7.28
CA ILE A 21 3.75 2.12 -6.53
C ILE A 21 2.34 2.67 -6.30
N THR A 22 2.22 3.94 -5.92
CA THR A 22 0.94 4.60 -5.64
C THR A 22 0.03 4.61 -6.86
N THR A 23 0.53 5.05 -8.01
CA THR A 23 -0.26 5.09 -9.26
C THR A 23 -0.62 3.70 -9.75
N GLY A 24 0.29 2.73 -9.64
CA GLY A 24 0.03 1.34 -10.00
C GLY A 24 -1.02 0.68 -9.09
N LEU A 25 -0.94 0.92 -7.78
CA LEU A 25 -1.91 0.43 -6.80
C LEU A 25 -3.30 1.01 -7.05
N HIS A 26 -3.41 2.33 -7.32
CA HIS A 26 -4.69 2.95 -7.65
C HIS A 26 -5.34 2.34 -8.90
N ALA A 27 -4.56 2.11 -9.96
CA ALA A 27 -5.06 1.46 -11.18
C ALA A 27 -5.55 0.03 -10.88
N LEU A 28 -4.79 -0.75 -10.10
CA LEU A 28 -5.18 -2.10 -9.70
C LEU A 28 -6.47 -2.12 -8.86
N SER A 29 -6.58 -1.24 -7.85
CA SER A 29 -7.78 -1.13 -7.02
C SER A 29 -9.01 -0.78 -7.86
N ARG A 30 -8.88 0.14 -8.81
CA ARG A 30 -9.97 0.50 -9.74
C ARG A 30 -10.39 -0.69 -10.61
N ALA A 31 -9.43 -1.44 -11.16
CA ALA A 31 -9.72 -2.63 -11.95
C ALA A 31 -10.45 -3.71 -11.13
N ILE A 32 -10.07 -3.90 -9.87
CA ILE A 32 -10.76 -4.82 -8.94
C ILE A 32 -12.19 -4.37 -8.66
N ASP A 33 -12.40 -3.08 -8.39
CA ASP A 33 -13.73 -2.53 -8.15
C ASP A 33 -14.63 -2.65 -9.38
N ASP A 34 -14.09 -2.44 -10.58
CA ASP A 34 -14.82 -2.64 -11.83
C ASP A 34 -15.20 -4.12 -12.03
N CYS A 35 -14.32 -5.06 -11.68
CA CYS A 35 -14.64 -6.50 -11.73
C CYS A 35 -15.75 -6.85 -10.74
N ARG A 36 -15.69 -6.33 -9.51
CA ARG A 36 -16.73 -6.52 -8.49
C ARG A 36 -18.07 -5.97 -8.95
N ASN A 37 -18.09 -4.76 -9.50
CA ASN A 37 -19.30 -4.12 -10.01
C ASN A 37 -19.89 -4.89 -11.20
N ALA A 38 -19.05 -5.54 -12.02
CA ALA A 38 -19.47 -6.34 -13.16
C ALA A 38 -19.76 -7.82 -12.83
N GLY A 39 -19.56 -8.27 -11.57
CA GLY A 39 -19.69 -9.68 -11.19
C GLY A 39 -18.65 -10.60 -11.84
N ILE A 40 -17.51 -10.07 -12.27
CA ILE A 40 -16.43 -10.80 -12.93
C ILE A 40 -15.47 -11.36 -11.88
N ASN A 41 -14.99 -12.59 -12.10
CA ASN A 41 -13.93 -13.17 -11.27
C ASN A 41 -12.62 -12.40 -11.46
N LEU A 42 -12.22 -11.67 -10.42
CA LEU A 42 -10.99 -10.87 -10.37
C LEU A 42 -9.71 -11.70 -10.57
N GLU A 43 -9.69 -12.96 -10.13
CA GLU A 43 -8.52 -13.85 -10.27
C GLU A 43 -8.33 -14.35 -11.71
N ALA A 44 -9.30 -14.09 -12.58
CA ALA A 44 -9.26 -14.45 -14.00
C ALA A 44 -9.29 -13.23 -14.95
N ASP A 45 -9.45 -12.01 -14.43
CA ASP A 45 -9.48 -10.79 -15.25
C ASP A 45 -8.06 -10.41 -15.71
N ALA A 46 -7.88 -10.27 -17.02
CA ALA A 46 -6.57 -9.99 -17.62
C ALA A 46 -6.00 -8.64 -17.20
N ALA A 47 -6.81 -7.60 -17.05
CA ALA A 47 -6.34 -6.27 -16.64
C ALA A 47 -5.84 -6.29 -15.20
N VAL A 48 -6.57 -6.94 -14.30
CA VAL A 48 -6.16 -7.12 -12.89
C VAL A 48 -4.80 -7.83 -12.81
N ILE A 49 -4.64 -8.95 -13.52
CA ILE A 49 -3.39 -9.73 -13.50
C ILE A 49 -2.22 -8.92 -14.09
N LEU A 50 -2.43 -8.22 -15.21
CA LEU A 50 -1.39 -7.39 -15.85
C LEU A 50 -0.97 -6.22 -14.95
N LEU A 51 -1.92 -5.53 -14.32
CA LEU A 51 -1.63 -4.42 -13.40
C LEU A 51 -0.89 -4.90 -12.15
N ALA A 52 -1.25 -6.06 -11.59
CA ALA A 52 -0.53 -6.66 -10.47
C ALA A 52 0.92 -7.02 -10.84
N ARG A 53 1.15 -7.57 -12.05
CA ARG A 53 2.50 -7.85 -12.57
C ARG A 53 3.31 -6.58 -12.81
N HIS A 54 2.67 -5.52 -13.31
CA HIS A 54 3.31 -4.21 -13.47
C HIS A 54 3.76 -3.65 -12.12
N LEU A 55 2.92 -3.75 -11.10
CA LEU A 55 3.28 -3.32 -9.74
C LEU A 55 4.52 -4.07 -9.21
N GLY A 56 4.60 -5.38 -9.43
CA GLY A 56 5.81 -6.16 -9.12
C GLY A 56 7.03 -5.82 -9.98
N THR A 57 6.84 -5.21 -11.15
CA THR A 57 7.96 -4.72 -11.97
C THR A 57 8.48 -3.38 -11.46
N LEU A 58 7.62 -2.50 -10.96
CA LEU A 58 8.02 -1.23 -10.34
C LEU A 58 8.92 -1.44 -9.11
N THR A 59 8.78 -2.56 -8.42
CA THR A 59 9.61 -2.88 -7.24
C THR A 59 10.97 -3.47 -7.60
N LYS A 60 11.25 -3.81 -8.87
CA LYS A 60 12.53 -4.47 -9.25
C LYS A 60 13.76 -3.58 -9.06
N SER A 61 13.60 -2.26 -9.06
CA SER A 61 14.68 -1.33 -8.77
C SER A 61 14.86 -1.05 -7.27
N MET A 62 14.06 -1.68 -6.42
CA MET A 62 14.12 -1.52 -4.96
C MET A 62 15.11 -2.53 -4.34
N PRO A 63 15.49 -2.36 -3.06
CA PRO A 63 16.38 -3.30 -2.38
C PRO A 63 15.85 -4.74 -2.39
N ASP A 64 16.77 -5.70 -2.36
CA ASP A 64 16.44 -7.12 -2.33
C ASP A 64 15.61 -7.52 -1.09
N ASP A 65 14.85 -8.61 -1.22
CA ASP A 65 13.99 -9.18 -0.18
C ASP A 65 14.69 -9.33 1.18
N ALA A 66 15.95 -9.75 1.20
CA ALA A 66 16.70 -9.93 2.44
C ALA A 66 16.87 -8.61 3.21
N ILE A 67 17.17 -7.52 2.48
CA ILE A 67 17.31 -6.18 3.05
C ILE A 67 15.95 -5.67 3.53
N LEU A 68 14.90 -5.84 2.72
CA LEU A 68 13.54 -5.40 3.07
C LEU A 68 13.01 -6.13 4.31
N ARG A 69 13.21 -7.46 4.39
CA ARG A 69 12.83 -8.26 5.57
C ARG A 69 13.57 -7.81 6.81
N ARG A 70 14.88 -7.57 6.71
CA ARG A 70 15.68 -7.05 7.83
C ARG A 70 15.13 -5.70 8.31
N ARG A 71 14.92 -4.74 7.41
CA ARG A 71 14.37 -3.42 7.73
C ARG A 71 12.98 -3.50 8.38
N ALA A 72 12.13 -4.40 7.90
CA ALA A 72 10.82 -4.63 8.48
C ALA A 72 10.93 -5.18 9.92
N THR A 73 11.81 -6.15 10.17
CA THR A 73 12.07 -6.69 11.50
C THR A 73 12.64 -5.62 12.45
N GLU A 74 13.60 -4.82 11.98
CA GLU A 74 14.16 -3.70 12.75
C GLU A 74 13.08 -2.67 13.11
N SER A 75 12.22 -2.33 12.13
CA SER A 75 11.09 -1.43 12.36
C SER A 75 10.14 -1.99 13.42
N ILE A 76 9.76 -3.27 13.33
CA ILE A 76 8.88 -3.91 14.33
C ILE A 76 9.50 -3.85 15.74
N ALA A 77 10.80 -4.14 15.86
CA ALA A 77 11.49 -4.10 17.15
C ALA A 77 11.53 -2.68 17.74
N GLU A 78 11.75 -1.66 16.90
CA GLU A 78 11.70 -0.25 17.31
C GLU A 78 10.29 0.15 17.77
N LEU A 79 9.26 -0.25 17.01
CA LEU A 79 7.87 0.02 17.34
C LEU A 79 7.45 -0.62 18.67
N GLN A 80 7.94 -1.83 18.97
CA GLN A 80 7.68 -2.52 20.23
C GLN A 80 8.43 -1.90 21.41
N ARG A 81 9.61 -1.31 21.17
CA ARG A 81 10.43 -0.67 22.21
C ARG A 81 9.88 0.69 22.65
N PHE A 82 9.17 1.40 21.77
CA PHE A 82 8.62 2.74 22.05
C PHE A 82 7.13 2.88 21.65
N PRO A 83 6.21 2.15 22.30
CA PRO A 83 4.80 2.11 21.90
C PRO A 83 4.07 3.47 22.03
N ALA A 84 4.46 4.31 22.99
CA ALA A 84 3.88 5.64 23.19
C ALA A 84 4.30 6.64 22.09
N LEU A 85 5.57 6.63 21.69
CA LEU A 85 6.08 7.46 20.59
C LEU A 85 5.42 7.12 19.25
N LEU A 86 5.15 5.84 19.00
CA LEU A 86 4.44 5.38 17.81
C LEU A 86 3.01 5.92 17.74
N THR A 87 2.28 5.87 18.86
CA THR A 87 0.90 6.38 18.93
C THR A 87 0.86 7.88 18.65
N LEU A 88 1.83 8.62 19.19
CA LEU A 88 1.97 10.06 18.97
C LEU A 88 2.43 10.42 17.55
N ALA A 89 3.29 9.61 16.92
CA ALA A 89 3.77 9.84 15.55
C ALA A 89 2.68 9.57 14.50
N ILE A 90 1.81 8.57 14.73
CA ILE A 90 0.72 8.21 13.79
C ILE A 90 -0.49 9.15 13.94
N ARG A 91 -0.87 9.52 15.18
CA ARG A 91 -2.09 10.29 15.44
C ARG A 91 -1.85 11.77 15.69
N GLY A 92 -0.61 12.17 15.95
CA GLY A 92 -0.24 13.51 16.38
C GLY A 92 -0.46 13.71 17.89
N VAL A 93 0.45 14.45 18.53
CA VAL A 93 0.46 14.71 19.99
C VAL A 93 -0.80 15.43 20.48
N ALA A 94 -1.50 16.13 19.59
CA ALA A 94 -2.72 16.86 19.91
C ALA A 94 -3.99 15.98 19.97
N TYR A 95 -3.97 14.77 19.40
CA TYR A 95 -5.17 13.94 19.25
C TYR A 95 -5.29 12.78 20.25
N ASP A 96 -4.23 12.43 20.99
CA ASP A 96 -4.25 11.28 21.90
C ASP A 96 -3.57 11.62 23.24
N ALA A 97 -4.38 12.15 24.18
CA ALA A 97 -3.92 12.56 25.50
C ALA A 97 -3.37 11.37 26.33
N ALA A 98 -3.97 10.18 26.17
CA ALA A 98 -3.51 8.98 26.86
C ALA A 98 -2.12 8.52 26.36
N ALA A 99 -1.87 8.64 25.05
CA ALA A 99 -0.54 8.35 24.49
C ALA A 99 0.53 9.34 24.97
N LYS A 100 0.16 10.61 25.18
CA LYS A 100 1.06 11.64 25.72
C LYS A 100 1.43 11.36 27.18
N ASP A 101 0.45 10.98 28.00
CA ASP A 101 0.69 10.67 29.41
C ASP A 101 1.55 9.41 29.58
N LEU A 102 1.36 8.39 28.73
CA LEU A 102 2.20 7.19 28.69
C LEU A 102 3.64 7.52 28.27
N PHE A 103 3.84 8.40 27.27
CA PHE A 103 5.17 8.89 26.88
C PHE A 103 5.90 9.60 28.04
N HIS A 104 5.19 10.42 28.82
CA HIS A 104 5.75 11.08 29.99
C HIS A 104 6.05 10.11 31.15
N ALA A 105 5.39 8.96 31.21
CA ALA A 105 5.66 7.91 32.18
C ALA A 105 6.87 7.04 31.78
N ASP A 106 6.99 6.67 30.51
CA ASP A 106 8.12 5.90 29.97
C ASP A 106 9.44 6.69 29.92
N GLY A 107 9.37 8.03 29.91
CA GLY A 107 10.54 8.92 29.89
C GLY A 107 11.17 9.26 31.25
N ARG A 108 10.69 8.66 32.36
CA ARG A 108 11.28 8.83 33.70
C ARG A 108 12.23 7.71 34.06
#